data_AF-A0A2N3AHZ8-F1
#
_entry.id   AF-A0A2N3AHZ8-F1
#
_cell.length_a   1.000
_cell.length_b   1.000
_cell.length_c   1.000
_cell.angle_alpha   90.00
_cell.angle_beta   90.00
_cell.angle_gamma   90.00
#
_symmetry.space_group_name_H-M   'P 1'
#
loop_
_entity.id
_entity.type
_entity.pdbx_description
1 polymer ?
#
loop_
_entity_poly.entity_id
_entity_poly.type
_entity_poly.pdbx_seq_one_letter_code
_entity_poly.pdbx_strand_id
1 'polypeptide(L)'
;DKAHAIYLSGGSAFGLDGASGVMKYLEEKGIGFDVVLTKVPIVPGAVLFDLGVGDYKVRPDAKMGYEACLKASEEEIRQGNIGAGTGATVGKIFGGLRSMKSGLGTASFKSQELIVGVIVAVNCLGDVIDPESGEIIAGVLSEDKKEFANTMSFLRNFPQRSENNFSKNTTIGVVATNATLTKAGATKVAMMAQDGYARTISPAHTMFDGDTIFCMATGEVEAGVNVVGAIAAEIMARAIVKAIKNTESLFKLKSYKDLL
;
A
#
# COMPACT_ATOMS: atom_id res chain seq x y z
N ASP A 1 -11.65 -0.46 20.34
CA ASP A 1 -11.78 -1.54 19.34
C ASP A 1 -10.42 -2.10 19.01
N LYS A 2 -10.33 -3.42 18.83
CA LYS A 2 -9.08 -4.13 18.52
C LYS A 2 -9.29 -4.95 17.25
N ALA A 3 -8.43 -4.73 16.25
CA ALA A 3 -8.30 -5.64 15.11
C ALA A 3 -7.24 -6.69 15.43
N HIS A 4 -7.33 -7.85 14.80
CA HIS A 4 -6.42 -8.98 15.05
C HIS A 4 -5.42 -9.18 13.90
N ALA A 5 -5.79 -8.76 12.70
CA ALA A 5 -4.93 -8.69 11.53
C ALA A 5 -5.42 -7.57 10.61
N ILE A 6 -4.53 -7.06 9.74
CA ILE A 6 -4.90 -6.23 8.60
C ILE A 6 -4.52 -6.98 7.34
N TYR A 7 -5.46 -7.09 6.40
CA TYR A 7 -5.27 -7.81 5.15
C TYR A 7 -5.09 -6.83 3.98
N LEU A 8 -3.94 -6.89 3.31
CA LEU A 8 -3.67 -6.13 2.08
C LEU A 8 -3.50 -7.11 0.92
N SER A 9 -4.17 -6.85 -0.21
CA SER A 9 -4.16 -7.78 -1.33
C SER A 9 -4.33 -7.11 -2.70
N GLY A 10 -3.90 -7.80 -3.76
CA GLY A 10 -4.34 -7.54 -5.13
C GLY A 10 -5.72 -8.14 -5.43
N GLY A 11 -6.03 -8.33 -6.70
CA GLY A 11 -7.25 -8.98 -7.18
C GLY A 11 -8.51 -8.10 -7.22
N SER A 12 -8.38 -6.79 -6.94
CA SER A 12 -9.52 -5.90 -6.76
C SER A 12 -10.54 -6.48 -5.76
N ALA A 13 -11.83 -6.17 -5.90
CA ALA A 13 -12.88 -6.66 -5.00
C ALA A 13 -12.90 -8.19 -4.85
N PHE A 14 -12.49 -8.94 -5.88
CA PHE A 14 -12.40 -10.39 -5.78
C PHE A 14 -11.37 -10.88 -4.75
N GLY A 15 -10.27 -10.13 -4.58
CA GLY A 15 -9.19 -10.49 -3.65
C GLY A 15 -9.58 -10.40 -2.18
N LEU A 16 -10.75 -9.81 -1.87
CA LEU A 16 -11.32 -9.80 -0.51
C LEU A 16 -11.62 -11.22 0.01
N ASP A 17 -11.76 -12.21 -0.88
CA ASP A 17 -11.92 -13.61 -0.50
C ASP A 17 -10.77 -14.11 0.41
N GLY A 18 -9.54 -13.63 0.20
CA GLY A 18 -8.40 -14.02 1.04
C GLY A 18 -8.55 -13.61 2.51
N ALA A 19 -9.36 -12.60 2.84
CA ALA A 19 -9.64 -12.26 4.24
C ALA A 19 -10.36 -13.40 4.99
N SER A 20 -11.14 -14.24 4.29
CA SER A 20 -11.77 -15.42 4.88
C SER A 20 -10.73 -16.47 5.33
N GLY A 21 -9.63 -16.60 4.59
CA GLY A 21 -8.48 -17.41 4.95
C GLY A 21 -7.78 -16.93 6.22
N VAL A 22 -7.59 -15.61 6.33
CA VAL A 22 -7.02 -14.97 7.53
C VAL A 22 -7.94 -15.19 8.73
N MET A 23 -9.25 -15.02 8.57
CA MET A 23 -10.22 -15.31 9.63
C MET A 23 -10.13 -16.75 10.09
N LYS A 24 -10.12 -17.72 9.16
CA LYS A 24 -9.97 -19.14 9.48
C LYS A 24 -8.69 -19.43 10.27
N TYR A 25 -7.56 -18.87 9.84
CA TYR A 25 -6.28 -19.02 10.56
C TYR A 25 -6.38 -18.52 12.00
N LEU A 26 -6.94 -17.33 12.22
CA LEU A 26 -7.06 -16.73 13.54
C LEU A 26 -8.04 -17.49 14.44
N GLU A 27 -9.15 -17.96 13.88
CA GLU A 27 -10.14 -18.80 14.58
C GLU A 27 -9.50 -20.10 15.08
N GLU A 28 -8.76 -20.82 14.23
CA GLU A 28 -8.03 -22.05 14.59
C GLU A 28 -6.98 -21.82 15.70
N LYS A 29 -6.47 -20.60 15.83
CA LYS A 29 -5.54 -20.18 16.89
C LYS A 29 -6.24 -19.64 18.14
N GLY A 30 -7.56 -19.55 18.16
CA GLY A 30 -8.32 -18.95 19.25
C GLY A 30 -7.97 -17.47 19.46
N ILE A 31 -7.75 -16.72 18.37
CA ILE A 31 -7.47 -15.29 18.38
C ILE A 31 -8.69 -14.54 17.83
N GLY A 32 -9.29 -13.67 18.63
CA GLY A 32 -10.46 -12.91 18.21
C GLY A 32 -11.12 -12.20 19.39
N PHE A 33 -12.17 -11.43 19.07
CA PHE A 33 -13.05 -10.82 20.05
C PHE A 33 -13.88 -11.91 20.72
N ASP A 34 -13.81 -12.00 22.04
CA ASP A 34 -14.53 -12.99 22.82
C ASP A 34 -16.03 -12.68 22.85
N VAL A 35 -16.84 -13.58 22.27
CA VAL A 35 -18.31 -13.51 22.27
C VAL A 35 -18.92 -14.56 23.20
N VAL A 36 -18.18 -14.99 24.23
CA VAL A 36 -18.51 -16.02 25.24
C VAL A 36 -18.52 -17.44 24.69
N LEU A 37 -19.12 -17.66 23.51
CA LEU A 37 -19.21 -19.00 22.88
C LEU A 37 -18.00 -19.34 22.02
N THR A 38 -17.37 -18.33 21.43
CA THR A 38 -16.19 -18.46 20.57
C THR A 38 -15.44 -17.13 20.56
N LYS A 39 -14.32 -17.08 19.83
CA LYS A 39 -13.61 -15.83 19.52
C LYS A 39 -13.80 -15.51 18.05
N VAL A 40 -14.32 -14.32 17.76
CA VAL A 40 -14.57 -13.83 16.40
C VAL A 40 -13.41 -12.93 15.96
N PRO A 41 -12.58 -13.36 14.98
CA PRO A 41 -11.52 -12.52 14.45
C PRO A 41 -12.08 -11.25 13.78
N ILE A 42 -11.39 -10.13 13.97
CA ILE A 42 -11.70 -8.85 13.31
C ILE A 42 -10.54 -8.56 12.36
N VAL A 43 -10.81 -8.68 11.05
CA VAL A 43 -9.81 -8.58 9.97
C VAL A 43 -10.24 -7.51 8.96
N PRO A 44 -9.97 -6.22 9.23
CA PRO A 44 -10.10 -5.19 8.22
C PRO A 44 -9.15 -5.49 7.05
N GLY A 45 -9.56 -5.16 5.83
CA GLY A 45 -8.70 -5.32 4.67
C GLY A 45 -8.98 -4.32 3.58
N ALA A 46 -7.99 -4.13 2.72
CA ALA A 46 -8.08 -3.32 1.52
C ALA A 46 -7.44 -4.06 0.35
N VAL A 47 -7.96 -3.80 -0.84
CA VAL A 47 -7.56 -4.46 -2.07
C VAL A 47 -7.19 -3.44 -3.12
N LEU A 48 -6.16 -3.74 -3.91
CA LEU A 48 -5.76 -2.95 -5.07
C LEU A 48 -6.13 -3.64 -6.37
N PHE A 49 -6.34 -2.84 -7.42
CA PHE A 49 -6.61 -3.36 -8.77
C PHE A 49 -5.30 -3.68 -9.49
N ASP A 50 -5.05 -4.96 -9.76
CA ASP A 50 -3.91 -5.47 -10.52
C ASP A 50 -4.30 -6.49 -11.60
N LEU A 51 -5.60 -6.63 -11.90
CA LEU A 51 -6.12 -7.61 -12.87
C LEU A 51 -5.58 -7.42 -14.30
N GLY A 52 -4.95 -6.28 -14.60
CA GLY A 52 -4.26 -6.03 -15.87
C GLY A 52 -2.85 -6.64 -15.94
N VAL A 53 -2.35 -7.24 -14.87
CA VAL A 53 -1.01 -7.82 -14.76
C VAL A 53 -1.13 -9.34 -14.68
N GLY A 54 -0.63 -10.04 -15.70
CA GLY A 54 -0.75 -11.50 -15.80
C GLY A 54 -2.15 -11.95 -16.24
N ASP A 55 -2.64 -13.04 -15.65
CA ASP A 55 -3.99 -13.57 -15.92
C ASP A 55 -4.98 -13.06 -14.86
N TYR A 56 -5.98 -12.28 -15.28
CA TYR A 56 -7.03 -11.73 -14.41
C TYR A 56 -7.87 -12.79 -13.68
N LYS A 57 -7.81 -14.06 -14.11
CA LYS A 57 -8.48 -15.17 -13.44
C LYS A 57 -7.69 -15.70 -12.24
N VAL A 58 -6.38 -15.41 -12.16
CA VAL A 58 -5.52 -15.76 -11.03
C VAL A 58 -5.52 -14.59 -10.06
N ARG A 59 -6.23 -14.76 -8.95
CA ARG A 59 -6.49 -13.71 -7.96
C ARG A 59 -6.41 -14.30 -6.55
N PRO A 60 -6.09 -13.48 -5.53
CA PRO A 60 -6.03 -13.94 -4.15
C PRO A 60 -7.34 -14.58 -3.69
N ASP A 61 -7.22 -15.75 -3.05
CA ASP A 61 -8.31 -16.55 -2.52
C ASP A 61 -8.10 -16.85 -1.03
N ALA A 62 -9.08 -17.51 -0.40
CA ALA A 62 -9.00 -17.94 0.99
C ALA A 62 -7.72 -18.74 1.32
N LYS A 63 -7.24 -19.59 0.41
CA LYS A 63 -6.03 -20.40 0.64
C LYS A 63 -4.79 -19.50 0.70
N MET A 64 -4.66 -18.56 -0.24
CA MET A 64 -3.56 -17.60 -0.25
C MET A 64 -3.55 -16.71 1.00
N GLY A 65 -4.72 -16.28 1.48
CA GLY A 65 -4.84 -15.52 2.73
C GLY A 65 -4.38 -16.31 3.96
N TYR A 66 -4.77 -17.58 4.06
CA TYR A 66 -4.32 -18.47 5.13
C TYR A 66 -2.80 -18.72 5.06
N GLU A 67 -2.26 -18.96 3.86
CA GLU A 67 -0.82 -19.14 3.66
C GLU A 67 -0.02 -17.87 3.99
N ALA A 68 -0.57 -16.68 3.75
CA ALA A 68 0.05 -15.42 4.14
C ALA A 68 0.19 -15.33 5.68
N CYS A 69 -0.81 -15.79 6.44
CA CYS A 69 -0.73 -15.86 7.89
C CYS A 69 0.33 -16.85 8.37
N LEU A 70 0.45 -18.02 7.74
CA LEU A 70 1.49 -19.00 8.06
C LEU A 70 2.91 -18.46 7.82
N LYS A 71 3.06 -17.55 6.86
CA LYS A 71 4.35 -16.93 6.50
C LYS A 71 4.62 -15.62 7.25
N ALA A 72 3.67 -15.11 8.03
CA ALA A 72 3.86 -13.90 8.80
C ALA A 72 4.92 -14.11 9.89
N SER A 73 5.89 -13.21 9.99
CA SER A 73 7.02 -13.31 10.91
C SER A 73 7.53 -11.91 11.28
N GLU A 74 8.12 -11.78 12.47
CA GLU A 74 8.83 -10.58 12.91
C GLU A 74 10.10 -10.30 12.07
N GLU A 75 10.64 -11.33 11.42
CA GLU A 75 11.84 -11.25 10.56
C GLU A 75 11.52 -10.97 9.09
N GLU A 76 10.24 -10.83 8.73
CA GLU A 76 9.84 -10.61 7.34
C GLU A 76 10.17 -9.18 6.88
N ILE A 77 11.18 -9.08 6.02
CA ILE A 77 11.71 -7.80 5.49
C ILE A 77 11.63 -7.68 3.97
N ARG A 78 11.05 -8.66 3.28
CA ARG A 78 10.99 -8.68 1.81
C ARG A 78 10.12 -7.52 1.30
N GLN A 79 10.53 -6.99 0.15
CA GLN A 79 9.93 -5.86 -0.55
C GLN A 79 9.90 -6.14 -2.06
N GLY A 80 9.23 -5.30 -2.85
CA GLY A 80 9.12 -5.44 -4.30
C GLY A 80 7.93 -6.31 -4.74
N ASN A 81 8.20 -7.30 -5.61
CA ASN A 81 7.18 -8.17 -6.23
C ASN A 81 6.70 -9.28 -5.28
N ILE A 82 6.13 -8.92 -4.14
CA ILE A 82 5.65 -9.87 -3.13
C ILE A 82 4.31 -9.43 -2.55
N GLY A 83 3.47 -10.42 -2.20
CA GLY A 83 2.15 -10.19 -1.60
C GLY A 83 1.30 -9.26 -2.48
N ALA A 84 0.66 -8.27 -1.87
CA ALA A 84 -0.11 -7.24 -2.57
C ALA A 84 0.73 -6.43 -3.59
N GLY A 85 2.05 -6.36 -3.44
CA GLY A 85 2.95 -5.68 -4.38
C GLY A 85 3.18 -6.43 -5.70
N THR A 86 2.81 -7.71 -5.78
CA THR A 86 3.12 -8.57 -6.93
C THR A 86 2.60 -7.99 -8.24
N GLY A 87 1.32 -7.59 -8.29
CA GLY A 87 0.69 -6.99 -9.46
C GLY A 87 0.67 -5.45 -9.48
N ALA A 88 1.27 -4.79 -8.48
CA ALA A 88 1.18 -3.35 -8.31
C ALA A 88 1.93 -2.56 -9.41
N THR A 89 1.32 -1.46 -9.87
CA THR A 89 1.82 -0.58 -10.96
C THR A 89 1.49 0.89 -10.72
N VAL A 90 2.24 1.82 -11.34
CA VAL A 90 2.09 3.28 -11.17
C VAL A 90 2.13 4.04 -12.50
N GLY A 91 1.63 5.28 -12.54
CA GLY A 91 1.67 6.12 -13.75
C GLY A 91 0.66 5.69 -14.82
N LYS A 92 -0.63 5.69 -14.46
CA LYS A 92 -1.69 5.02 -15.22
C LYS A 92 -2.63 5.97 -15.97
N ILE A 93 -2.25 7.23 -16.12
CA ILE A 93 -3.09 8.24 -16.79
C ILE A 93 -3.52 7.84 -18.23
N PHE A 94 -2.77 6.93 -18.88
CA PHE A 94 -3.12 6.31 -20.17
C PHE A 94 -3.59 4.86 -20.07
N GLY A 95 -4.36 4.52 -19.05
CA GLY A 95 -4.98 3.19 -18.90
C GLY A 95 -3.99 2.04 -18.65
N GLY A 96 -2.76 2.33 -18.21
CA GLY A 96 -1.74 1.33 -17.87
C GLY A 96 -0.82 0.90 -19.03
N LEU A 97 -1.05 1.33 -20.27
CA LEU A 97 -0.17 0.96 -21.41
C LEU A 97 1.28 1.46 -21.26
N ARG A 98 1.41 2.55 -20.51
CA ARG A 98 2.67 3.25 -20.24
C ARG A 98 3.01 3.30 -18.75
N SER A 99 2.34 2.47 -17.93
CA SER A 99 2.66 2.37 -16.52
C SER A 99 3.98 1.65 -16.29
N MET A 100 4.56 1.90 -15.13
CA MET A 100 5.70 1.15 -14.62
C MET A 100 5.30 0.15 -13.55
N LYS A 101 6.15 -0.85 -13.37
CA LYS A 101 6.05 -1.79 -12.27
C LYS A 101 6.36 -1.07 -10.95
N SER A 102 5.59 -1.42 -9.93
CA SER A 102 5.75 -0.97 -8.54
C SER A 102 5.73 -2.18 -7.60
N GLY A 103 5.61 -2.00 -6.29
CA GLY A 103 5.72 -3.13 -5.37
C GLY A 103 5.21 -2.84 -3.97
N LEU A 104 5.63 -3.73 -3.07
CA LEU A 104 5.47 -3.61 -1.62
C LEU A 104 6.71 -2.94 -1.04
N GLY A 105 6.52 -1.96 -0.16
CA GLY A 105 7.59 -1.29 0.57
C GLY A 105 7.33 -1.31 2.06
N THR A 106 8.41 -1.32 2.85
CA THR A 106 8.36 -1.18 4.31
C THR A 106 9.47 -0.28 4.81
N ALA A 107 9.18 0.47 5.86
CA ALA A 107 10.17 1.26 6.58
C ALA A 107 9.76 1.40 8.05
N SER A 108 10.75 1.68 8.89
CA SER A 108 10.52 1.89 10.31
C SER A 108 11.41 3.01 10.85
N PHE A 109 11.01 3.52 12.00
CA PHE A 109 11.73 4.46 12.83
C PHE A 109 11.70 3.93 14.25
N LYS A 110 12.83 4.09 14.94
CA LYS A 110 12.94 3.84 16.37
C LYS A 110 13.66 5.01 17.01
N SER A 111 13.07 5.54 18.08
CA SER A 111 13.72 6.49 18.96
C SER A 111 13.38 6.13 20.40
N GLN A 112 14.41 5.83 21.18
CA GLN A 112 14.24 5.27 22.52
C GLN A 112 13.36 4.00 22.46
N GLU A 113 12.25 3.99 23.19
CA GLU A 113 11.28 2.89 23.23
C GLU A 113 10.20 3.00 22.14
N LEU A 114 9.98 4.18 21.55
CA LEU A 114 8.96 4.38 20.53
C LEU A 114 9.41 3.77 19.19
N ILE A 115 8.55 2.93 18.63
CA ILE A 115 8.69 2.33 17.32
C ILE A 115 7.48 2.73 16.46
N VAL A 116 7.75 3.17 15.23
CA VAL A 116 6.74 3.37 14.19
C VAL A 116 7.22 2.63 12.95
N GLY A 117 6.43 1.68 12.48
CA GLY A 117 6.65 0.93 11.25
C GLY A 117 5.52 1.17 10.26
N VAL A 118 5.83 1.08 8.97
CA VAL A 118 4.84 1.16 7.90
C VAL A 118 5.10 0.08 6.86
N ILE A 119 4.03 -0.42 6.26
CA ILE A 119 4.06 -1.30 5.09
C ILE A 119 3.03 -0.78 4.08
N VAL A 120 3.38 -0.76 2.79
CA VAL A 120 2.53 -0.17 1.75
C VAL A 120 2.70 -0.90 0.42
N ALA A 121 1.58 -1.19 -0.25
CA ALA A 121 1.55 -1.64 -1.64
C ALA A 121 1.14 -0.47 -2.54
N VAL A 122 2.01 -0.12 -3.49
CA VAL A 122 1.89 1.14 -4.24
C VAL A 122 1.33 0.89 -5.62
N ASN A 123 0.06 1.22 -5.83
CA ASN A 123 -0.64 0.99 -7.10
C ASN A 123 -1.43 2.24 -7.56
N CYS A 124 -0.79 3.40 -7.53
CA CYS A 124 -1.43 4.71 -7.75
C CYS A 124 -1.64 5.10 -9.22
N LEU A 125 -2.51 6.08 -9.44
CA LEU A 125 -2.68 6.72 -10.74
C LEU A 125 -1.45 7.55 -11.12
N GLY A 126 -0.97 8.36 -10.18
CA GLY A 126 0.07 9.35 -10.40
C GLY A 126 1.47 8.77 -10.56
N ASP A 127 2.41 9.69 -10.68
CA ASP A 127 3.84 9.39 -10.69
C ASP A 127 4.37 9.39 -9.25
N VAL A 128 5.34 8.52 -9.00
CA VAL A 128 6.09 8.48 -7.75
C VAL A 128 7.32 9.36 -7.84
N ILE A 129 7.40 10.33 -6.94
CA ILE A 129 8.46 11.33 -6.82
C ILE A 129 9.31 10.98 -5.60
N ASP A 130 10.63 10.97 -5.76
CA ASP A 130 11.56 10.89 -4.63
C ASP A 130 11.58 12.26 -3.93
N PRO A 131 11.13 12.36 -2.67
CA PRO A 131 10.97 13.65 -1.99
C PRO A 131 12.32 14.30 -1.66
N GLU A 132 13.43 13.56 -1.70
CA GLU A 132 14.77 14.11 -1.45
C GLU A 132 15.34 14.80 -2.70
N SER A 133 15.16 14.20 -3.88
CA SER A 133 15.67 14.77 -5.14
C SER A 133 14.66 15.62 -5.89
N GLY A 134 13.36 15.42 -5.66
CA GLY A 134 12.28 16.02 -6.44
C GLY A 134 12.03 15.36 -7.80
N GLU A 135 12.76 14.29 -8.11
CA GLU A 135 12.69 13.60 -9.41
C GLU A 135 11.60 12.53 -9.44
N ILE A 136 11.01 12.32 -10.61
CA ILE A 136 10.14 11.16 -10.84
C ILE A 136 11.02 9.91 -10.88
N ILE A 137 10.71 8.93 -10.04
CA ILE A 137 11.42 7.64 -9.97
C ILE A 137 10.62 6.47 -10.53
N ALA A 138 9.30 6.60 -10.60
CA ALA A 138 8.46 5.68 -11.37
C ALA A 138 7.16 6.39 -11.73
N GLY A 139 6.60 6.10 -12.89
CA GLY A 139 5.42 6.82 -13.32
C GLY A 139 5.06 6.51 -14.74
N VAL A 140 4.33 7.44 -15.35
CA VAL A 140 3.90 7.30 -16.73
C VAL A 140 5.07 7.51 -17.66
N LEU A 141 5.31 6.53 -18.53
CA LEU A 141 6.36 6.61 -19.54
C LEU A 141 5.89 7.40 -20.76
N SER A 142 6.83 7.99 -21.50
CA SER A 142 6.66 8.53 -22.86
C SER A 142 6.17 7.44 -23.83
N GLU A 143 5.75 7.86 -25.03
CA GLU A 143 5.29 6.90 -26.06
C GLU A 143 6.40 5.91 -26.48
N ASP A 144 7.65 6.38 -26.54
CA ASP A 144 8.83 5.55 -26.84
C ASP A 144 9.40 4.84 -25.60
N LYS A 145 8.81 5.08 -24.42
CA LYS A 145 9.17 4.47 -23.13
C LYS A 145 10.62 4.72 -22.69
N LYS A 146 11.20 5.85 -23.09
CA LYS A 146 12.57 6.25 -22.72
C LYS A 146 12.63 7.29 -21.59
N GLU A 147 11.57 8.06 -21.40
CA GLU A 147 11.50 9.11 -20.39
C GLU A 147 10.13 9.11 -19.70
N PHE A 148 9.96 9.97 -18.69
CA PHE A 148 8.68 10.17 -18.03
C PHE A 148 7.84 11.22 -18.75
N ALA A 149 6.59 10.88 -19.09
CA ALA A 149 5.66 11.84 -19.70
C ALA A 149 5.09 12.86 -18.71
N ASN A 150 5.29 12.62 -17.40
CA ASN A 150 4.78 13.42 -16.28
C ASN A 150 3.25 13.59 -16.30
N THR A 151 2.58 12.85 -15.42
CA THR A 151 1.13 12.82 -15.26
C THR A 151 0.56 14.22 -15.01
N MET A 152 1.18 15.03 -14.14
CA MET A 152 0.71 16.39 -13.84
C MET A 152 0.87 17.35 -15.02
N SER A 153 1.96 17.24 -15.77
CA SER A 153 2.14 18.00 -17.01
C SER A 153 1.06 17.67 -18.03
N PHE A 154 0.71 16.39 -18.19
CA PHE A 154 -0.39 15.99 -19.07
C PHE A 154 -1.73 16.56 -18.62
N LEU A 155 -2.08 16.44 -17.33
CA LEU A 155 -3.34 16.95 -16.78
C LEU A 155 -3.49 18.47 -16.95
N ARG A 156 -2.40 19.23 -16.78
CA ARG A 156 -2.40 20.70 -16.97
C ARG A 156 -2.61 21.09 -18.43
N ASN A 157 -1.99 20.36 -19.36
CA ASN A 157 -2.05 20.69 -20.79
C ASN A 157 -3.32 20.16 -21.47
N PHE A 158 -3.96 19.11 -20.94
CA PHE A 158 -5.13 18.46 -21.54
C PHE A 158 -6.27 18.24 -20.54
N PRO A 159 -6.81 19.29 -19.89
CA PRO A 159 -7.80 19.16 -18.82
C PRO A 159 -9.12 18.49 -19.25
N GLN A 160 -9.46 18.55 -20.54
CA GLN A 160 -10.68 17.97 -21.12
C GLN A 160 -10.55 16.49 -21.49
N ARG A 161 -9.35 15.90 -21.41
CA ARG A 161 -9.09 14.50 -21.81
C ARG A 161 -9.13 13.52 -20.62
N SER A 162 -9.75 13.91 -19.51
CA SER A 162 -9.84 13.09 -18.29
C SER A 162 -10.96 12.04 -18.31
N GLU A 163 -11.60 11.78 -19.45
CA GLU A 163 -12.79 10.92 -19.52
C GLU A 163 -12.53 9.46 -19.09
N ASN A 164 -13.35 9.02 -18.11
CA ASN A 164 -13.79 7.66 -17.81
C ASN A 164 -12.77 6.51 -17.83
N ASN A 165 -11.56 6.77 -17.35
CA ASN A 165 -10.71 5.67 -16.89
C ASN A 165 -11.25 5.17 -15.54
N PHE A 166 -12.10 4.14 -15.58
CA PHE A 166 -12.60 3.40 -14.42
C PHE A 166 -11.56 3.34 -13.28
N SER A 167 -11.98 3.64 -12.06
CA SER A 167 -11.19 3.58 -10.81
C SER A 167 -10.42 2.25 -10.71
N LYS A 168 -9.12 2.28 -11.05
CA LYS A 168 -8.21 1.12 -11.15
C LYS A 168 -6.92 1.35 -10.38
N ASN A 169 -6.92 2.31 -9.45
CA ASN A 169 -5.75 2.75 -8.73
C ASN A 169 -6.02 2.71 -7.24
N THR A 170 -5.04 2.32 -6.45
CA THR A 170 -5.21 2.14 -5.00
C THR A 170 -3.84 2.03 -4.36
N THR A 171 -3.46 2.96 -3.49
CA THR A 171 -2.31 2.77 -2.60
C THR A 171 -2.84 2.34 -1.24
N ILE A 172 -2.40 1.17 -0.76
CA ILE A 172 -2.91 0.59 0.48
C ILE A 172 -1.78 0.31 1.44
N GLY A 173 -1.94 0.71 2.71
CA GLY A 173 -0.88 0.56 3.69
C GLY A 173 -1.36 0.42 5.13
N VAL A 174 -0.40 0.12 5.99
CA VAL A 174 -0.57 0.02 7.44
C VAL A 174 0.52 0.83 8.12
N VAL A 175 0.13 1.58 9.15
CA VAL A 175 1.03 2.11 10.17
C VAL A 175 0.89 1.23 11.40
N ALA A 176 1.99 0.69 11.90
CA ALA A 176 2.04 -0.05 13.15
C ALA A 176 2.95 0.71 14.13
N THR A 177 2.55 0.81 15.39
CA THR A 177 3.36 1.45 16.43
C THR A 177 3.16 0.79 17.78
N ASN A 178 4.13 0.92 18.67
CA ASN A 178 3.95 0.53 20.06
C ASN A 178 3.44 1.67 20.97
N ALA A 179 3.12 2.84 20.39
CA ALA A 179 2.50 3.93 21.13
C ALA A 179 1.11 3.56 21.69
N THR A 180 0.76 4.08 22.86
CA THR A 180 -0.61 4.05 23.39
C THR A 180 -1.50 5.02 22.63
N LEU A 181 -2.44 4.49 21.85
CA LEU A 181 -3.39 5.29 21.07
C LEU A 181 -4.84 4.90 21.38
N THR A 182 -5.72 5.89 21.47
CA THR A 182 -7.17 5.66 21.37
C THR A 182 -7.55 5.33 19.92
N LYS A 183 -8.76 4.79 19.69
CA LYS A 183 -9.28 4.55 18.33
C LYS A 183 -9.28 5.83 17.48
N ALA A 184 -9.67 6.95 18.09
CA ALA A 184 -9.63 8.26 17.43
C ALA A 184 -8.19 8.72 17.14
N GLY A 185 -7.26 8.49 18.08
CA GLY A 185 -5.84 8.75 17.89
C GLY A 185 -5.23 7.94 16.73
N ALA A 186 -5.50 6.63 16.67
CA ALA A 186 -5.07 5.77 15.58
C ALA A 186 -5.67 6.22 14.23
N THR A 187 -6.95 6.62 14.21
CA THR A 187 -7.58 7.20 13.01
C THR A 187 -6.85 8.46 12.57
N LYS A 188 -6.51 9.35 13.51
CA LYS A 188 -5.79 10.59 13.19
C LYS A 188 -4.37 10.31 12.68
N VAL A 189 -3.65 9.33 13.24
CA VAL A 189 -2.34 8.88 12.72
C VAL A 189 -2.48 8.35 11.29
N ALA A 190 -3.47 7.51 11.00
CA ALA A 190 -3.72 7.02 9.64
C ALA A 190 -4.00 8.16 8.66
N MET A 191 -4.78 9.18 9.07
CA MET A 191 -5.03 10.37 8.26
C MET A 191 -3.75 11.17 8.00
N MET A 192 -2.91 11.38 9.02
CA MET A 192 -1.64 12.11 8.85
C MET A 192 -0.66 11.34 7.97
N ALA A 193 -0.64 10.01 8.05
CA ALA A 193 0.21 9.18 7.21
C ALA A 193 -0.09 9.32 5.70
N GLN A 194 -1.31 9.74 5.32
CA GLN A 194 -1.66 10.09 3.93
C GLN A 194 -0.81 11.26 3.41
N ASP A 195 -0.28 12.14 4.27
CA ASP A 195 0.66 13.18 3.85
C ASP A 195 1.93 12.56 3.23
N GLY A 196 2.30 11.34 3.62
CA GLY A 196 3.37 10.58 2.97
C GLY A 196 3.04 10.20 1.53
N TYR A 197 1.77 9.90 1.22
CA TYR A 197 1.31 9.69 -0.16
C TYR A 197 1.45 11.01 -0.92
N ALA A 198 0.90 12.10 -0.40
CA ALA A 198 0.96 13.41 -1.07
C ALA A 198 2.38 13.94 -1.30
N ARG A 199 3.35 13.58 -0.44
CA ARG A 199 4.78 13.94 -0.62
C ARG A 199 5.48 13.17 -1.73
N THR A 200 4.96 12.00 -2.09
CA THR A 200 5.66 11.06 -2.98
C THR A 200 4.84 10.60 -4.18
N ILE A 201 3.55 10.92 -4.26
CA ILE A 201 2.66 10.52 -5.33
C ILE A 201 1.97 11.77 -5.89
N SER A 202 2.06 11.97 -7.20
CA SER A 202 1.50 13.15 -7.86
C SER A 202 0.81 12.81 -9.19
N PRO A 203 -0.52 13.00 -9.31
CA PRO A 203 -1.46 13.29 -8.23
C PRO A 203 -1.74 12.06 -7.33
N ALA A 204 -2.11 12.32 -6.08
CA ALA A 204 -2.65 11.34 -5.13
C ALA A 204 -4.13 11.65 -4.81
N HIS A 205 -4.85 10.69 -4.20
CA HIS A 205 -6.22 10.88 -3.71
C HIS A 205 -7.23 11.35 -4.76
N THR A 206 -7.02 10.97 -6.02
CA THR A 206 -8.01 11.28 -7.06
C THR A 206 -9.26 10.43 -6.85
N MET A 207 -10.37 10.80 -7.50
CA MET A 207 -11.59 9.96 -7.51
C MET A 207 -11.38 8.55 -8.09
N PHE A 208 -10.22 8.31 -8.73
CA PHE A 208 -9.83 7.04 -9.31
C PHE A 208 -8.91 6.22 -8.39
N ASP A 209 -8.56 6.75 -7.21
CA ASP A 209 -7.71 6.10 -6.21
C ASP A 209 -8.56 5.62 -5.02
N GLY A 210 -8.45 4.34 -4.68
CA GLY A 210 -9.03 3.75 -3.47
C GLY A 210 -8.11 3.83 -2.25
N ASP A 211 -7.35 4.92 -2.10
CA ASP A 211 -6.27 5.04 -1.13
C ASP A 211 -6.73 4.76 0.30
N THR A 212 -6.07 3.81 0.99
CA THR A 212 -6.46 3.37 2.33
C THR A 212 -5.24 3.11 3.21
N ILE A 213 -5.21 3.76 4.38
CA ILE A 213 -4.21 3.48 5.42
C ILE A 213 -4.92 3.00 6.68
N PHE A 214 -4.49 1.85 7.22
CA PHE A 214 -4.87 1.39 8.55
C PHE A 214 -3.82 1.80 9.58
N CYS A 215 -4.23 1.96 10.85
CA CYS A 215 -3.29 2.15 11.95
C CYS A 215 -3.57 1.12 13.05
N MET A 216 -2.50 0.46 13.50
CA MET A 216 -2.49 -0.46 14.64
C MET A 216 -1.49 0.01 15.70
N ALA A 217 -1.87 -0.17 16.96
CA ALA A 217 -1.09 0.26 18.12
C ALA A 217 -1.07 -0.85 19.19
N THR A 218 0.11 -1.25 19.68
CA THR A 218 0.21 -2.29 20.74
C THR A 218 0.04 -1.72 22.15
N GLY A 219 0.28 -0.42 22.35
CA GLY A 219 0.00 0.29 23.60
C GLY A 219 1.01 0.04 24.71
N GLU A 220 2.30 0.03 24.37
CA GLU A 220 3.42 -0.22 25.29
C GLU A 220 4.07 1.08 25.79
N VAL A 221 4.08 2.14 24.97
CA VAL A 221 4.83 3.38 25.25
C VAL A 221 3.92 4.60 25.12
N GLU A 222 4.05 5.57 26.02
CA GLU A 222 3.34 6.85 25.90
C GLU A 222 3.98 7.74 24.82
N ALA A 223 3.20 8.11 23.80
CA ALA A 223 3.61 9.05 22.77
C ALA A 223 2.42 9.84 22.23
N GLY A 224 2.62 11.14 21.99
CA GLY A 224 1.55 12.00 21.48
C GLY A 224 1.16 11.66 20.03
N VAL A 225 -0.15 11.67 19.74
CA VAL A 225 -0.72 11.40 18.41
C VAL A 225 -0.04 12.21 17.30
N ASN A 226 0.27 13.48 17.53
CA ASN A 226 0.93 14.34 16.55
C ASN A 226 2.37 13.89 16.24
N VAL A 227 3.10 13.40 17.24
CA VAL A 227 4.47 12.88 17.08
C VAL A 227 4.43 11.62 16.22
N VAL A 228 3.58 10.66 16.61
CA VAL A 228 3.42 9.40 15.87
C VAL A 228 2.95 9.65 14.44
N GLY A 229 1.95 10.52 14.25
CA GLY A 229 1.40 10.83 12.94
C GLY A 229 2.40 11.54 12.01
N ALA A 230 3.17 12.50 12.51
CA ALA A 230 4.17 13.21 11.72
C ALA A 230 5.30 12.27 11.27
N ILE A 231 5.78 11.43 12.19
CA ILE A 231 6.77 10.39 11.92
C ILE A 231 6.21 9.37 10.91
N ALA A 232 4.97 8.92 11.09
CA ALA A 232 4.32 7.97 10.19
C ALA A 232 4.24 8.50 8.75
N ALA A 233 3.91 9.79 8.56
CA ALA A 233 3.90 10.42 7.24
C ALA A 233 5.27 10.40 6.55
N GLU A 234 6.34 10.68 7.30
CA GLU A 234 7.70 10.65 6.78
C GLU A 234 8.14 9.22 6.42
N ILE A 235 7.88 8.25 7.30
CA ILE A 235 8.24 6.85 7.05
C ILE A 235 7.41 6.28 5.89
N MET A 236 6.14 6.67 5.76
CA MET A 236 5.28 6.27 4.64
C MET A 236 5.88 6.71 3.30
N ALA A 237 6.33 7.96 3.19
CA ALA A 237 7.04 8.46 2.01
C ALA A 237 8.29 7.61 1.71
N ARG A 238 9.11 7.29 2.72
CA ARG A 238 10.30 6.44 2.56
C ARG A 238 9.94 5.02 2.11
N ALA A 239 8.87 4.44 2.64
CA ALA A 239 8.41 3.11 2.26
C ALA A 239 7.92 3.07 0.81
N ILE A 240 7.25 4.11 0.32
CA ILE A 240 6.84 4.24 -1.08
C ILE A 240 8.08 4.26 -2.00
N VAL A 241 9.09 5.07 -1.68
CA VAL A 241 10.34 5.10 -2.44
C VAL A 241 11.00 3.72 -2.44
N LYS A 242 11.04 3.03 -1.29
CA LYS A 242 11.57 1.66 -1.22
C LYS A 242 10.75 0.66 -2.04
N ALA A 243 9.42 0.80 -2.10
CA ALA A 243 8.56 -0.06 -2.91
C ALA A 243 8.96 0.01 -4.39
N ILE A 244 9.27 1.22 -4.88
CA ILE A 244 9.73 1.46 -6.24
C ILE A 244 11.15 0.92 -6.46
N LYS A 245 12.10 1.29 -5.60
CA LYS A 245 13.53 0.94 -5.77
C LYS A 245 13.81 -0.56 -5.61
N ASN A 246 13.01 -1.29 -4.85
CA ASN A 246 13.18 -2.73 -4.62
C ASN A 246 12.35 -3.62 -5.55
N THR A 247 11.53 -3.06 -6.42
CA THR A 247 10.73 -3.87 -7.36
C THR A 247 11.55 -4.30 -8.56
N GLU A 248 11.18 -5.45 -9.13
CA GLU A 248 11.74 -5.98 -10.36
C GLU A 248 10.72 -5.90 -11.49
N SER A 249 11.19 -5.85 -12.73
CA SER A 249 10.32 -5.81 -13.91
C SER A 249 9.52 -7.11 -14.05
N LEU A 250 8.25 -6.99 -14.45
CA LEU A 250 7.34 -8.14 -14.54
C LEU A 250 6.31 -7.90 -15.64
N PHE A 251 5.95 -8.93 -16.41
CA PHE A 251 4.97 -8.84 -17.50
C PHE A 251 5.19 -7.67 -18.46
N LYS A 252 6.47 -7.40 -18.83
CA LYS A 252 6.91 -6.29 -19.71
C LYS A 252 6.68 -4.87 -19.15
N LEU A 253 6.33 -4.75 -17.88
CA LEU A 253 6.30 -3.48 -17.17
C LEU A 253 7.72 -3.18 -16.68
N LYS A 254 8.27 -2.04 -17.10
CA LYS A 254 9.59 -1.60 -16.66
C LYS A 254 9.58 -1.24 -15.18
N SER A 255 10.62 -1.59 -14.46
CA SER A 255 10.86 -1.15 -13.08
C SER A 255 11.81 0.04 -13.05
N TYR A 256 11.98 0.66 -11.89
CA TYR A 256 13.00 1.70 -11.67
C TYR A 256 14.40 1.24 -12.09
N LYS A 257 14.74 -0.03 -11.83
CA LYS A 257 16.06 -0.59 -12.12
C LYS A 257 16.38 -0.66 -13.62
N ASP A 258 15.37 -0.70 -14.48
CA ASP A 258 15.56 -0.68 -15.94
C ASP A 258 15.89 0.72 -16.49
N LEU A 259 15.73 1.76 -15.68
CA LEU A 259 15.97 3.16 -16.06
C LEU A 259 17.30 3.71 -15.54
N LEU A 260 18.05 2.90 -14.79
CA LEU A 260 19.43 3.20 -14.35
C LEU A 260 20.42 2.89 -15.46
#